data_AF-A0AB34LDN1-F1
#
_entry.id   AF-A0AB34LDN1-F1
#
_cell.length_a   1.000
_cell.length_b   1.000
_cell.length_c   1.000
_cell.angle_alpha   90.00
_cell.angle_beta   90.00
_cell.angle_gamma   90.00
#
_symmetry.space_group_name_H-M   'P 1'
#
loop_
_entity.id
_entity.type
_entity.pdbx_description
1 polymer ?
#
loop_
_entity_poly.entity_id
_entity_poly.type
_entity_poly.pdbx_seq_one_letter_code
_entity_poly.pdbx_strand_id
1 'polypeptide(L)'
;MKRILLVLMACFPVIGLMAAEVEPLAGDTIITLERKRIEVKDNGDRMKVRVYEVDEDGDSVDDELIFEGHYRDGQSYERRKHVKSINIPVPTWDKDFNPHWAGFGMGFANFADGSLHVNDVDGVSLRSGNSLEYNLNVLEKAFPFSRYRWAVVIGAGMRWSRYRIDTNEYFKEIDGVTALRPAPEGVTLKASKLNITSLTIPLLLEWQPKKRSSEFFLSAGVVGVIKTCSSSKIVYNDASGKKHKEKMDSGMNIRPVTMDFLFQAGWDWIGLYAKYSPIDLFENGKGPKVHPVSIGLQLHL
;
A
#
# COMPACT_ATOMS: atom_id res chain seq x y z
N MET A 1 -70.76 -55.66 -8.94
CA MET A 1 -71.41 -54.34 -9.06
C MET A 1 -70.34 -53.28 -9.27
N LYS A 2 -69.99 -52.98 -10.54
CA LYS A 2 -69.06 -51.92 -10.93
C LYS A 2 -69.86 -50.87 -11.69
N ARG A 3 -69.81 -49.63 -11.21
CA ARG A 3 -70.61 -48.50 -11.67
C ARG A 3 -70.02 -47.86 -12.93
N ILE A 4 -70.87 -47.75 -13.96
CA ILE A 4 -71.22 -46.54 -14.75
C ILE A 4 -70.07 -45.92 -15.59
N LEU A 5 -70.03 -45.93 -16.94
CA LEU A 5 -70.98 -45.64 -18.03
C LEU A 5 -70.86 -44.19 -18.58
N LEU A 6 -70.31 -44.09 -19.81
CA LEU A 6 -70.67 -43.26 -21.00
C LEU A 6 -70.74 -41.70 -20.88
N VAL A 7 -70.57 -40.84 -21.89
CA VAL A 7 -70.25 -40.81 -23.34
C VAL A 7 -70.31 -39.35 -23.79
N LEU A 8 -69.49 -38.91 -24.76
CA LEU A 8 -69.97 -38.35 -26.05
C LEU A 8 -68.78 -37.97 -26.96
N MET A 9 -68.59 -38.80 -27.99
CA MET A 9 -68.05 -38.39 -29.29
C MET A 9 -69.04 -37.46 -29.98
N ALA A 10 -68.54 -36.38 -30.56
CA ALA A 10 -69.15 -35.77 -31.75
C ALA A 10 -68.04 -35.53 -32.77
N CYS A 11 -68.22 -36.13 -33.95
CA CYS A 11 -67.32 -36.08 -35.10
C CYS A 11 -67.53 -34.81 -35.92
N PHE A 12 -66.41 -34.14 -36.28
CA PHE A 12 -66.10 -33.36 -37.50
C PHE A 12 -67.00 -32.17 -37.92
N PRO A 13 -66.48 -31.08 -38.54
CA PRO A 13 -65.45 -31.12 -39.59
C PRO A 13 -64.27 -30.12 -39.47
N VAL A 14 -63.20 -30.49 -40.16
CA VAL A 14 -62.05 -29.65 -40.52
C VAL A 14 -62.51 -28.58 -41.50
N ILE A 15 -62.46 -27.31 -41.09
CA ILE A 15 -62.41 -26.15 -41.98
C ILE A 15 -61.37 -25.19 -41.40
N GLY A 16 -60.36 -24.88 -42.22
CA GLY A 16 -59.22 -24.05 -41.85
C GLY A 16 -59.63 -22.64 -41.45
N LEU A 17 -58.97 -22.15 -40.41
CA LEU A 17 -58.82 -20.72 -40.16
C LEU A 17 -57.32 -20.45 -40.06
N MET A 18 -56.84 -19.63 -40.99
CA MET A 18 -55.53 -19.00 -40.92
C MET A 18 -55.42 -18.26 -39.59
N ALA A 19 -54.65 -18.80 -38.65
CA ALA A 19 -54.17 -18.01 -37.53
C ALA A 19 -53.00 -17.18 -38.07
N ALA A 20 -53.21 -15.87 -38.19
CA ALA A 20 -52.14 -14.93 -38.38
C ALA A 20 -51.07 -15.21 -37.32
N GLU A 21 -49.83 -15.44 -37.75
CA GLU A 21 -48.67 -15.44 -36.87
C GLU A 21 -48.61 -14.06 -36.21
N VAL A 22 -49.02 -13.99 -34.96
CA VAL A 22 -48.69 -12.86 -34.10
C VAL A 22 -47.23 -13.10 -33.73
N GLU A 23 -46.31 -12.42 -34.41
CA GLU A 23 -44.94 -12.32 -33.92
C GLU A 23 -45.01 -11.81 -32.47
N PRO A 24 -44.47 -12.55 -31.48
CA PRO A 24 -44.42 -12.03 -30.13
C PRO A 24 -43.48 -10.82 -30.16
N LEU A 25 -44.02 -9.64 -29.81
CA LEU A 25 -43.24 -8.46 -29.49
C LEU A 25 -42.12 -8.89 -28.53
N ALA A 26 -40.87 -8.57 -28.89
CA ALA A 26 -39.69 -8.79 -28.06
C ALA A 26 -39.84 -8.02 -26.73
N GLY A 27 -40.50 -8.66 -25.77
CA GLY A 27 -40.72 -8.15 -24.44
C GLY A 27 -39.65 -8.67 -23.50
N ASP A 28 -39.00 -7.75 -22.79
CA ASP A 28 -38.09 -8.09 -21.69
C ASP A 28 -38.85 -8.97 -20.68
N THR A 29 -38.35 -10.18 -20.41
CA THR A 29 -38.94 -11.10 -19.43
C THR A 29 -38.18 -10.98 -18.11
N ILE A 30 -38.88 -10.60 -17.05
CA ILE A 30 -38.32 -10.50 -15.69
C ILE A 30 -38.98 -11.56 -14.82
N ILE A 31 -38.18 -12.45 -14.23
CA ILE A 31 -38.61 -13.51 -13.33
C ILE A 31 -37.99 -13.26 -11.97
N THR A 32 -38.80 -13.12 -10.93
CA THR A 32 -38.33 -13.00 -9.54
C THR A 32 -38.69 -14.27 -8.78
N LEU A 33 -37.68 -14.95 -8.23
CA LEU A 33 -37.79 -16.19 -7.46
C LEU A 33 -37.06 -16.00 -6.13
N GLU A 34 -37.79 -16.04 -5.02
CA GLU A 34 -37.25 -15.78 -3.67
C GLU A 34 -36.46 -14.45 -3.62
N ARG A 35 -35.14 -14.51 -3.43
CA ARG A 35 -34.21 -13.37 -3.41
C ARG A 35 -33.41 -13.21 -4.71
N LYS A 36 -33.87 -13.81 -5.82
CA LYS A 36 -33.17 -13.77 -7.11
C LYS A 36 -34.07 -13.17 -8.18
N ARG A 37 -33.54 -12.20 -8.92
CA ARG A 37 -34.20 -11.61 -10.09
C ARG A 37 -33.43 -11.99 -11.34
N ILE A 38 -34.13 -12.59 -12.29
CA ILE A 38 -33.61 -13.03 -13.58
C ILE A 38 -34.22 -12.15 -14.64
N GLU A 39 -33.38 -11.47 -15.40
CA GLU A 39 -33.79 -10.66 -16.55
C GLU A 39 -33.32 -11.34 -17.84
N VAL A 40 -34.27 -11.62 -18.72
CA VAL A 40 -34.02 -12.15 -20.05
C VAL A 40 -34.47 -11.12 -21.07
N LYS A 41 -33.49 -10.59 -21.82
CA LYS A 41 -33.74 -9.71 -22.96
C LYS A 41 -33.38 -10.44 -24.22
N ASP A 42 -34.33 -10.57 -25.13
CA ASP A 42 -34.13 -11.24 -26.41
C ASP A 42 -34.58 -10.33 -27.54
N ASN A 43 -33.63 -9.96 -28.40
CA ASN A 43 -33.88 -9.10 -29.56
C ASN A 43 -33.74 -9.88 -30.89
N GLY A 44 -33.85 -11.22 -30.86
CA GLY A 44 -33.79 -12.10 -32.04
C GLY A 44 -32.37 -12.48 -32.48
N ASP A 45 -31.44 -11.52 -32.49
CA ASP A 45 -30.02 -11.75 -32.84
C ASP A 45 -29.13 -12.08 -31.63
N ARG A 46 -29.59 -11.72 -30.43
CA ARG A 46 -28.81 -11.85 -29.19
C ARG A 46 -29.76 -11.98 -28.02
N MET A 47 -29.58 -13.07 -27.27
CA MET A 47 -30.22 -13.24 -25.98
C MET A 47 -29.24 -12.86 -24.87
N LYS A 48 -29.70 -12.00 -23.97
CA LYS A 48 -28.95 -11.56 -22.79
C LYS A 48 -29.68 -11.97 -21.53
N VAL A 49 -29.01 -12.74 -20.68
CA VAL A 49 -29.54 -13.20 -19.39
C VAL A 49 -28.72 -12.56 -18.28
N ARG A 50 -29.39 -11.90 -17.32
CA ARG A 50 -28.77 -11.37 -16.11
C ARG A 50 -29.46 -11.93 -14.88
N VAL A 51 -28.69 -12.31 -13.88
CA VAL A 51 -29.19 -12.80 -12.60
C VAL A 51 -28.64 -11.93 -11.49
N TYR A 52 -29.54 -11.38 -10.69
CA TYR A 52 -29.26 -10.51 -9.55
C TYR A 52 -29.71 -11.20 -8.26
N GLU A 53 -29.02 -10.92 -7.16
CA GLU A 53 -29.59 -11.08 -5.82
C GLU A 53 -30.36 -9.79 -5.47
N VAL A 54 -31.46 -9.95 -4.73
CA VAL A 54 -32.39 -8.86 -4.39
C VAL A 54 -32.45 -8.74 -2.87
N ASP A 55 -32.42 -7.51 -2.37
CA ASP A 55 -32.51 -7.22 -0.94
C ASP A 55 -33.97 -7.29 -0.43
N GLU A 56 -34.19 -7.21 0.88
CA GLU A 56 -35.52 -7.35 1.51
C GLU A 56 -36.59 -6.37 0.98
N ASP A 57 -36.18 -5.23 0.42
CA ASP A 57 -37.07 -4.21 -0.15
C ASP A 57 -37.40 -4.41 -1.65
N GLY A 58 -36.85 -5.45 -2.31
CA GLY A 58 -37.20 -5.79 -3.70
C GLY A 58 -36.49 -4.95 -4.78
N ASP A 59 -35.64 -4.01 -4.41
CA ASP A 59 -34.85 -3.19 -5.33
C ASP A 59 -33.59 -3.91 -5.81
N SER A 60 -33.29 -3.79 -7.11
CA SER A 60 -32.09 -4.36 -7.72
C SER A 60 -30.87 -3.53 -7.35
N VAL A 61 -29.96 -4.09 -6.56
CA VAL A 61 -28.65 -3.48 -6.28
C VAL A 61 -27.67 -3.96 -7.35
N ASP A 62 -27.14 -3.05 -8.17
CA ASP A 62 -26.24 -3.35 -9.30
C ASP A 62 -24.94 -4.08 -8.87
N ASP A 63 -24.62 -4.06 -7.57
CA ASP A 63 -23.46 -4.69 -6.96
C ASP A 63 -23.61 -6.20 -6.69
N GLU A 64 -24.80 -6.80 -6.87
CA GLU A 64 -25.06 -8.25 -6.65
C GLU A 64 -25.43 -9.01 -7.94
N LEU A 65 -24.94 -8.57 -9.10
CA LEU A 65 -25.03 -9.37 -10.34
C LEU A 65 -24.25 -10.69 -10.16
N ILE A 66 -24.96 -11.81 -10.04
CA ILE A 66 -24.39 -13.15 -9.86
C ILE A 66 -23.87 -13.71 -11.19
N PHE A 67 -24.64 -13.49 -12.27
CA PHE A 67 -24.40 -14.09 -13.58
C PHE A 67 -24.84 -13.16 -14.72
N GLU A 68 -24.03 -13.08 -15.76
CA GLU A 68 -24.37 -12.46 -17.04
C GLU A 68 -23.99 -13.41 -18.19
N GLY A 69 -24.99 -13.82 -18.96
CA GLY A 69 -24.83 -14.66 -20.15
C GLY A 69 -25.24 -13.90 -21.42
N HIS A 70 -24.43 -14.00 -22.47
CA HIS A 70 -24.75 -13.53 -23.82
C HIS A 70 -24.73 -14.73 -24.76
N TYR A 71 -25.83 -14.95 -25.47
CA TYR A 71 -25.99 -16.05 -26.41
C TYR A 71 -26.28 -15.50 -27.80
N ARG A 72 -25.46 -15.87 -28.78
CA ARG A 72 -25.59 -15.45 -30.18
C ARG A 72 -25.01 -16.52 -31.11
N ASP A 73 -25.79 -16.95 -32.11
CA ASP A 73 -25.33 -17.73 -33.26
C ASP A 73 -24.39 -18.91 -32.92
N GLY A 74 -24.75 -19.68 -31.88
CA GLY A 74 -23.97 -20.85 -31.44
C GLY A 74 -22.72 -20.54 -30.58
N GLN A 75 -22.44 -19.26 -30.31
CA GLN A 75 -21.42 -18.83 -29.35
C GLN A 75 -22.09 -18.32 -28.06
N SER A 76 -21.61 -18.82 -26.92
CA SER A 76 -22.02 -18.35 -25.59
C SER A 76 -20.86 -17.68 -24.87
N TYR A 77 -21.14 -16.54 -24.24
CA TYR A 77 -20.22 -15.87 -23.33
C TYR A 77 -20.86 -15.76 -21.95
N GLU A 78 -20.23 -16.37 -20.95
CA GLU A 78 -20.74 -16.41 -19.58
C GLU A 78 -19.76 -15.70 -18.63
N ARG A 79 -20.29 -14.80 -17.79
CA ARG A 79 -19.53 -14.10 -16.76
C ARG A 79 -20.22 -14.30 -15.40
N ARG A 80 -19.53 -14.93 -14.45
CA ARG A 80 -19.95 -15.04 -13.05
C ARG A 80 -19.20 -13.99 -12.23
N LYS A 81 -19.91 -13.15 -11.48
CA LYS A 81 -19.30 -12.17 -10.57
C LYS A 81 -19.43 -12.72 -9.14
N HIS A 82 -18.35 -13.31 -8.63
CA HIS A 82 -18.23 -13.65 -7.21
C HIS A 82 -17.43 -12.52 -6.54
N VAL A 83 -18.08 -11.44 -6.13
CA VAL A 83 -17.40 -10.32 -5.46
C VAL A 83 -17.25 -10.65 -3.97
N LYS A 84 -16.17 -11.36 -3.61
CA LYS A 84 -15.64 -11.35 -2.23
C LYS A 84 -14.13 -11.11 -2.15
N SER A 85 -13.45 -10.88 -3.27
CA SER A 85 -12.05 -10.47 -3.26
C SER A 85 -11.75 -9.57 -4.46
N ILE A 86 -11.00 -8.51 -4.19
CA ILE A 86 -10.30 -7.76 -5.24
C ILE A 86 -9.27 -8.73 -5.83
N ASN A 87 -9.61 -9.40 -6.92
CA ASN A 87 -8.68 -10.23 -7.66
C ASN A 87 -7.93 -9.32 -8.64
N ILE A 88 -6.79 -8.77 -8.22
CA ILE A 88 -5.86 -8.09 -9.12
C ILE A 88 -5.15 -9.20 -9.90
N PRO A 89 -5.43 -9.37 -11.21
CA PRO A 89 -4.72 -10.36 -12.00
C PRO A 89 -3.26 -9.90 -12.12
N VAL A 90 -2.39 -10.42 -11.26
CA VAL A 90 -0.96 -10.17 -11.37
C VAL A 90 -0.43 -11.10 -12.46
N PRO A 91 0.23 -10.56 -13.49
CA PRO A 91 0.90 -11.40 -14.46
C PRO A 91 1.95 -12.29 -13.77
N THR A 92 1.92 -13.59 -14.02
CA THR A 92 2.82 -14.55 -13.37
C THR A 92 4.07 -14.80 -14.20
N TRP A 93 4.79 -13.74 -14.58
CA TRP A 93 6.08 -13.92 -15.24
C TRP A 93 7.15 -14.15 -14.18
N ASP A 94 7.98 -15.18 -14.36
CA ASP A 94 9.11 -15.56 -13.49
C ASP A 94 8.79 -15.72 -11.98
N LYS A 95 8.35 -16.93 -11.59
CA LYS A 95 8.06 -17.25 -10.18
C LYS A 95 9.29 -17.24 -9.27
N ASP A 96 10.49 -17.25 -9.84
CA ASP A 96 11.76 -17.35 -9.12
C ASP A 96 12.43 -15.97 -8.93
N PHE A 97 11.68 -14.86 -9.09
CA PHE A 97 12.19 -13.52 -8.81
C PHE A 97 12.42 -13.34 -7.30
N ASN A 98 13.67 -13.12 -6.91
CA ASN A 98 14.06 -12.83 -5.54
C ASN A 98 14.20 -11.31 -5.32
N PRO A 99 13.26 -10.62 -4.67
CA PRO A 99 13.34 -9.17 -4.44
C PRO A 99 14.40 -8.79 -3.40
N HIS A 100 14.78 -7.51 -3.38
CA HIS A 100 15.78 -6.97 -2.45
C HIS A 100 15.17 -5.94 -1.49
N TRP A 101 14.25 -6.36 -0.61
CA TRP A 101 13.73 -5.50 0.45
C TRP A 101 13.99 -6.04 1.85
N ALA A 102 13.62 -7.29 2.13
CA ALA A 102 13.83 -7.94 3.41
C ALA A 102 15.32 -7.99 3.75
N GLY A 103 15.64 -7.79 5.02
CA GLY A 103 17.03 -7.62 5.42
C GLY A 103 17.29 -6.65 6.57
N PHE A 104 18.57 -6.41 6.81
CA PHE A 104 19.06 -5.46 7.79
C PHE A 104 19.90 -4.36 7.11
N GLY A 105 19.58 -3.10 7.38
CA GLY A 105 20.32 -1.96 6.86
C GLY A 105 20.88 -1.08 7.97
N MET A 106 22.04 -0.49 7.71
CA MET A 106 22.63 0.54 8.55
C MET A 106 23.22 1.65 7.69
N GLY A 107 22.96 2.89 8.06
CA GLY A 107 23.45 4.06 7.35
C GLY A 107 23.69 5.26 8.23
N PHE A 108 24.25 6.30 7.62
CA PHE A 108 24.35 7.62 8.23
C PHE A 108 23.08 8.39 7.94
N ALA A 109 22.57 9.06 8.97
CA ALA A 109 21.37 9.88 8.89
C ALA A 109 21.75 11.36 8.96
N ASN A 110 21.08 12.19 8.17
CA ASN A 110 21.28 13.63 8.19
C ASN A 110 19.97 14.38 7.93
N PHE A 111 20.06 15.71 7.98
CA PHE A 111 19.01 16.61 7.53
C PHE A 111 19.46 17.37 6.28
N ALA A 112 18.51 17.67 5.42
CA ALA A 112 18.69 18.51 4.25
C ALA A 112 17.64 19.62 4.20
N ASP A 113 17.90 20.65 3.40
CA ASP A 113 16.91 21.67 3.02
C ASP A 113 16.16 21.29 1.73
N GLY A 114 15.23 22.13 1.29
CA GLY A 114 14.51 21.94 0.03
C GLY A 114 15.39 22.01 -1.24
N SER A 115 16.63 22.47 -1.12
CA SER A 115 17.64 22.53 -2.20
C SER A 115 18.69 21.43 -2.09
N LEU A 116 18.49 20.44 -1.20
CA LEU A 116 19.42 19.33 -0.93
C LEU A 116 20.78 19.74 -0.33
N HIS A 117 20.91 20.92 0.26
CA HIS A 117 22.06 21.21 1.12
C HIS A 117 21.97 20.34 2.38
N VAL A 118 23.00 19.54 2.63
CA VAL A 118 23.03 18.56 3.72
C VAL A 118 23.77 19.12 4.92
N ASN A 119 23.18 18.94 6.10
CA ASN A 119 23.64 19.43 7.39
C ASN A 119 23.58 20.97 7.53
N ASP A 120 23.53 21.44 8.78
CA ASP A 120 23.43 22.87 9.14
C ASP A 120 22.23 23.56 8.46
N VAL A 121 21.05 22.96 8.63
CA VAL A 121 19.81 23.39 7.97
C VAL A 121 18.85 23.93 9.01
N ASP A 122 18.30 25.12 8.78
CA ASP A 122 17.33 25.79 9.65
C ASP A 122 17.80 25.89 11.12
N GLY A 123 19.10 26.16 11.31
CA GLY A 123 19.74 26.21 12.62
C GLY A 123 19.98 24.85 13.28
N VAL A 124 19.72 23.74 12.58
CA VAL A 124 19.95 22.38 13.06
C VAL A 124 21.24 21.83 12.49
N SER A 125 22.30 21.84 13.30
CA SER A 125 23.57 21.18 12.96
C SER A 125 23.68 19.80 13.61
N LEU A 126 23.95 18.80 12.78
CA LEU A 126 24.11 17.42 13.18
C LEU A 126 25.57 16.97 13.13
N ARG A 127 25.95 16.18 14.13
CA ARG A 127 27.16 15.38 14.10
C ARG A 127 26.94 14.17 13.21
N SER A 128 27.11 14.39 11.91
CA SER A 128 26.79 13.45 10.82
C SER A 128 27.35 12.04 11.05
N GLY A 129 28.63 11.90 11.43
CA GLY A 129 29.26 10.59 11.68
C GLY A 129 28.73 9.84 12.90
N ASN A 130 27.89 10.46 13.73
CA ASN A 130 27.26 9.85 14.90
C ASN A 130 25.73 9.84 14.81
N SER A 131 25.18 10.27 13.68
CA SER A 131 23.77 10.19 13.36
C SER A 131 23.57 8.96 12.48
N LEU A 132 22.78 8.00 12.95
CA LEU A 132 22.71 6.66 12.40
C LEU A 132 21.27 6.28 12.12
N GLU A 133 21.07 5.53 11.05
CA GLU A 133 19.79 4.91 10.68
C GLU A 133 19.96 3.41 10.62
N TYR A 134 19.02 2.68 11.23
CA TYR A 134 18.94 1.24 11.17
C TYR A 134 17.60 0.84 10.57
N ASN A 135 17.60 -0.09 9.63
CA ASN A 135 16.41 -0.64 9.00
C ASN A 135 16.36 -2.15 9.27
N LEU A 136 15.20 -2.66 9.66
CA LEU A 136 14.92 -4.08 9.75
C LEU A 136 13.66 -4.37 8.93
N ASN A 137 13.85 -4.95 7.76
CA ASN A 137 12.80 -5.28 6.82
C ASN A 137 12.48 -6.76 6.95
N VAL A 138 11.22 -7.06 7.29
CA VAL A 138 10.81 -8.40 7.74
C VAL A 138 9.91 -9.12 6.75
N LEU A 139 9.15 -8.37 5.95
CA LEU A 139 8.23 -8.92 4.96
C LEU A 139 8.53 -8.29 3.62
N GLU A 140 8.52 -9.10 2.58
CA GLU A 140 8.61 -8.65 1.21
C GLU A 140 7.76 -9.53 0.29
N LYS A 141 7.35 -8.96 -0.84
CA LYS A 141 6.67 -9.67 -1.91
C LYS A 141 6.94 -8.98 -3.23
N ALA A 142 7.36 -9.76 -4.22
CA ALA A 142 7.54 -9.31 -5.58
C ALA A 142 6.33 -9.65 -6.45
N PHE A 143 6.05 -8.78 -7.41
CA PHE A 143 5.09 -8.98 -8.50
C PHE A 143 5.80 -8.69 -9.82
N PRO A 144 6.46 -9.70 -10.41
CA PRO A 144 7.18 -9.50 -11.66
C PRO A 144 6.19 -9.36 -12.83
N PHE A 145 6.36 -8.33 -13.63
CA PHE A 145 5.42 -7.96 -14.69
C PHE A 145 6.06 -7.85 -16.08
N SER A 146 7.33 -8.26 -16.23
CA SER A 146 8.05 -8.14 -17.49
C SER A 146 8.99 -9.31 -17.75
N ARG A 147 9.10 -9.70 -19.02
CA ARG A 147 10.12 -10.66 -19.51
C ARG A 147 11.55 -10.13 -19.35
N TYR A 148 11.69 -8.82 -19.15
CA TYR A 148 12.95 -8.13 -18.91
C TYR A 148 13.31 -8.04 -17.41
N ARG A 149 12.69 -8.88 -16.56
CA ARG A 149 12.93 -8.98 -15.10
C ARG A 149 12.71 -7.67 -14.35
N TRP A 150 11.59 -7.03 -14.65
CA TRP A 150 11.05 -5.95 -13.82
C TRP A 150 9.99 -6.51 -12.87
N ALA A 151 10.03 -6.07 -11.62
CA ALA A 151 9.04 -6.39 -10.61
C ALA A 151 8.65 -5.18 -9.77
N VAL A 152 7.40 -5.17 -9.34
CA VAL A 152 6.96 -4.30 -8.25
C VAL A 152 7.23 -5.05 -6.95
N VAL A 153 7.92 -4.41 -6.02
CA VAL A 153 8.24 -4.96 -4.71
C VAL A 153 7.48 -4.18 -3.64
N ILE A 154 6.75 -4.91 -2.80
CA ILE A 154 6.10 -4.38 -1.60
C ILE A 154 6.64 -5.10 -0.37
N GLY A 155 6.39 -4.56 0.81
CA GLY A 155 6.84 -5.20 2.03
C GLY A 155 6.42 -4.49 3.31
N ALA A 156 7.08 -4.84 4.39
CA ALA A 156 7.00 -4.13 5.66
C ALA A 156 8.34 -4.21 6.39
N GLY A 157 8.63 -3.16 7.18
CA GLY A 157 9.85 -3.06 7.96
C GLY A 157 9.73 -2.06 9.09
N MET A 158 10.78 -1.98 9.88
CA MET A 158 10.96 -1.02 10.96
C MET A 158 12.22 -0.21 10.74
N ARG A 159 12.16 1.06 11.10
CA ARG A 159 13.29 1.99 11.02
C ARG A 159 13.52 2.67 12.34
N TRP A 160 14.79 2.70 12.76
CA TRP A 160 15.27 3.49 13.89
C TRP A 160 16.25 4.54 13.39
N SER A 161 15.83 5.81 13.44
CA SER A 161 16.68 6.94 13.08
C SER A 161 17.15 7.64 14.36
N ARG A 162 18.45 7.88 14.46
CA ARG A 162 19.08 8.62 15.55
C ARG A 162 19.83 9.80 14.97
N TYR A 163 19.40 11.00 15.34
CA TYR A 163 20.09 12.25 15.00
C TYR A 163 20.83 12.75 16.23
N ARG A 164 22.12 13.02 16.07
CA ARG A 164 22.96 13.60 17.11
C ARG A 164 23.22 15.06 16.78
N ILE A 165 22.76 15.95 17.64
CA ILE A 165 22.98 17.39 17.49
C ILE A 165 24.45 17.69 17.85
N ASP A 166 25.09 18.55 17.05
CA ASP A 166 26.50 18.93 17.24
C ASP A 166 26.65 20.13 18.19
N THR A 167 25.66 21.02 18.22
CA THR A 167 25.61 22.18 19.12
C THR A 167 25.28 21.77 20.55
N ASN A 168 25.54 22.68 21.51
CA ASN A 168 25.18 22.51 22.92
C ASN A 168 23.68 22.75 23.17
N GLU A 169 22.85 22.16 22.31
CA GLU A 169 21.42 22.38 22.26
C GLU A 169 20.67 21.05 22.21
N TYR A 170 19.39 21.10 22.53
CA TYR A 170 18.53 19.94 22.48
C TYR A 170 17.13 20.31 22.03
N PHE A 171 16.46 19.35 21.39
CA PHE A 171 15.07 19.52 21.07
C PHE A 171 14.23 19.43 22.34
N LYS A 172 13.39 20.43 22.55
CA LYS A 172 12.37 20.47 23.60
C LYS A 172 11.05 20.95 23.01
N GLU A 173 9.97 20.33 23.43
CA GLU A 173 8.63 20.80 23.13
C GLU A 173 8.20 21.84 24.17
N ILE A 174 7.70 22.98 23.69
CA ILE A 174 7.20 24.09 24.49
C ILE A 174 5.92 24.56 23.79
N ASP A 175 4.80 24.57 24.53
CA ASP A 175 3.51 25.07 24.04
C ASP A 175 3.07 24.48 22.68
N GLY A 176 3.36 23.18 22.46
CA GLY A 176 3.00 22.47 21.22
C GLY A 176 3.90 22.77 20.02
N VAL A 177 5.07 23.38 20.24
CA VAL A 177 6.10 23.62 19.22
C VAL A 177 7.42 23.01 19.69
N THR A 178 8.07 22.23 18.82
CA THR A 178 9.40 21.70 19.07
C THR A 178 10.47 22.66 18.61
N ALA A 179 11.29 23.13 19.54
CA ALA A 179 12.39 24.05 19.27
C ALA A 179 13.73 23.49 19.78
N LEU A 180 14.82 23.95 19.17
CA LEU A 180 16.15 23.80 19.75
C LEU A 180 16.31 24.80 20.90
N ARG A 181 16.78 24.31 22.04
CA ARG A 181 17.08 25.13 23.22
C ARG A 181 18.52 24.89 23.64
N PRO A 182 19.22 25.95 24.09
CA PRO A 182 20.53 25.80 24.71
C PRO A 182 20.42 24.96 25.97
N ALA A 183 21.53 24.31 26.32
CA ALA A 183 21.67 23.65 27.60
C ALA A 183 21.33 24.58 28.77
N PRO A 184 20.81 24.05 29.90
CA PRO A 184 20.63 24.82 31.13
C PRO A 184 21.92 25.53 31.57
N GLU A 185 21.80 26.69 32.21
CA GLU A 185 22.94 27.49 32.64
C GLU A 185 23.92 26.66 33.50
N GLY A 186 25.21 26.75 33.17
CA GLY A 186 26.28 26.04 33.87
C GLY A 186 26.49 24.58 33.44
N VAL A 187 25.71 24.03 32.51
CA VAL A 187 25.83 22.63 32.06
C VAL A 187 26.23 22.54 30.59
N THR A 188 27.33 21.84 30.31
CA THR A 188 27.71 21.47 28.93
C THR A 188 27.18 20.07 28.60
N LEU A 189 26.34 19.98 27.57
CA LEU A 189 25.82 18.71 27.09
C LEU A 189 26.95 17.91 26.43
N LYS A 190 27.11 16.66 26.86
CA LYS A 190 27.99 15.70 26.20
C LYS A 190 27.34 15.09 24.97
N ALA A 191 26.02 14.97 24.94
CA ALA A 191 25.29 14.49 23.78
C ALA A 191 23.83 14.93 23.84
N SER A 192 23.31 15.36 22.72
CA SER A 192 21.89 15.58 22.49
C SER A 192 21.44 14.72 21.32
N LYS A 193 20.35 13.96 21.51
CA LYS A 193 19.92 12.92 20.58
C LYS A 193 18.41 12.96 20.36
N LEU A 194 18.00 13.03 19.11
CA LEU A 194 16.62 12.76 18.69
C LEU A 194 16.56 11.32 18.16
N ASN A 195 15.76 10.47 18.80
CA ASN A 195 15.53 9.10 18.34
C ASN A 195 14.10 8.98 17.83
N ILE A 196 13.92 8.34 16.68
CA ILE A 196 12.64 8.12 16.02
C ILE A 196 12.56 6.65 15.64
N THR A 197 11.44 6.01 16.00
CA THR A 197 11.07 4.66 15.57
C THR A 197 9.89 4.78 14.62
N SER A 198 9.97 4.10 13.48
CA SER A 198 8.94 4.12 12.45
C SER A 198 8.67 2.72 11.88
N LEU A 199 7.45 2.48 11.47
CA LEU A 199 7.06 1.39 10.58
C LEU A 199 7.19 1.88 9.12
N THR A 200 7.66 1.02 8.23
CA THR A 200 7.91 1.35 6.82
C THR A 200 7.22 0.37 5.90
N ILE A 201 6.56 0.88 4.86
CA ILE A 201 5.87 0.09 3.83
C ILE A 201 6.37 0.58 2.46
N PRO A 202 7.21 -0.20 1.76
CA PRO A 202 7.74 0.19 0.47
C PRO A 202 6.76 -0.12 -0.68
N LEU A 203 6.88 0.66 -1.74
CA LEU A 203 6.41 0.34 -3.09
C LEU A 203 7.54 0.69 -4.04
N LEU A 204 8.29 -0.33 -4.46
CA LEU A 204 9.51 -0.20 -5.25
C LEU A 204 9.32 -0.82 -6.63
N LEU A 205 10.01 -0.25 -7.59
CA LEU A 205 10.23 -0.85 -8.89
C LEU A 205 11.66 -1.38 -8.91
N GLU A 206 11.79 -2.69 -9.06
CA GLU A 206 13.07 -3.39 -9.06
C GLU A 206 13.34 -4.01 -10.44
N TRP A 207 14.60 -3.90 -10.86
CA TRP A 207 15.14 -4.51 -12.06
C TRP A 207 16.38 -5.35 -11.75
N GLN A 208 16.48 -6.50 -12.40
CA GLN A 208 17.62 -7.40 -12.29
C GLN A 208 18.05 -7.89 -13.69
N PRO A 209 19.36 -8.01 -14.01
CA PRO A 209 19.81 -8.52 -15.28
C PRO A 209 19.54 -10.03 -15.41
N LYS A 210 19.44 -10.53 -16.65
CA LYS A 210 19.19 -11.95 -16.91
C LYS A 210 20.46 -12.78 -16.70
N LYS A 211 20.38 -13.80 -15.83
CA LYS A 211 21.42 -14.77 -15.39
C LYS A 211 22.78 -14.68 -16.13
N ARG A 212 23.76 -14.09 -15.44
CA ARG A 212 25.19 -14.39 -15.63
C ARG A 212 25.92 -14.21 -14.28
N SER A 213 25.72 -15.18 -13.39
CA SER A 213 26.45 -15.45 -12.14
C SER A 213 26.60 -14.35 -11.07
N SER A 214 25.95 -13.19 -11.18
CA SER A 214 25.86 -12.21 -10.09
C SER A 214 24.55 -11.43 -10.20
N GLU A 215 23.75 -11.45 -9.13
CA GLU A 215 22.41 -10.89 -9.10
C GLU A 215 22.48 -9.40 -8.75
N PHE A 216 23.08 -8.62 -9.68
CA PHE A 216 22.98 -7.17 -9.59
C PHE A 216 21.51 -6.76 -9.56
N PHE A 217 21.16 -5.76 -8.76
CA PHE A 217 19.82 -5.21 -8.77
C PHE A 217 19.86 -3.69 -8.73
N LEU A 218 18.82 -3.10 -9.31
CA LEU A 218 18.48 -1.68 -9.16
C LEU A 218 17.05 -1.60 -8.68
N SER A 219 16.82 -0.87 -7.60
CA SER A 219 15.48 -0.68 -7.04
C SER A 219 15.26 0.78 -6.70
N ALA A 220 14.11 1.31 -7.07
CA ALA A 220 13.74 2.68 -6.75
C ALA A 220 12.24 2.81 -6.52
N GLY A 221 11.84 3.68 -5.62
CA GLY A 221 10.42 3.95 -5.41
C GLY A 221 10.13 4.77 -4.17
N VAL A 222 8.94 4.59 -3.65
CA VAL A 222 8.43 5.32 -2.48
C VAL A 222 8.32 4.39 -1.28
N VAL A 223 8.51 4.94 -0.09
CA VAL A 223 8.31 4.24 1.18
C VAL A 223 7.35 5.06 2.02
N GLY A 224 6.19 4.50 2.32
CA GLY A 224 5.29 5.04 3.32
C GLY A 224 5.88 4.82 4.71
N VAL A 225 5.90 5.87 5.53
CA VAL A 225 6.51 5.83 6.87
C VAL A 225 5.49 6.26 7.89
N ILE A 226 5.26 5.40 8.88
CA ILE A 226 4.38 5.66 10.02
C ILE A 226 5.24 5.71 11.27
N LYS A 227 5.37 6.88 11.86
CA LYS A 227 6.20 7.09 13.05
C LYS A 227 5.43 6.62 14.28
N THR A 228 6.07 5.79 15.09
CA THR A 228 5.44 5.16 16.26
C THR A 228 5.89 5.81 17.56
N CYS A 229 7.20 6.05 17.69
CA CYS A 229 7.79 6.62 18.89
C CYS A 229 8.85 7.66 18.52
N SER A 230 8.89 8.76 19.26
CA SER A 230 9.99 9.70 19.21
C SER A 230 10.44 10.06 20.62
N SER A 231 11.73 10.40 20.77
CA SER A 231 12.26 10.86 22.04
C SER A 231 13.47 11.76 21.86
N SER A 232 13.45 12.90 22.55
CA SER A 232 14.62 13.73 22.75
C SER A 232 15.34 13.31 24.03
N LYS A 233 16.64 13.01 23.94
CA LYS A 233 17.47 12.57 25.06
C LYS A 233 18.71 13.44 25.16
N ILE A 234 18.95 13.97 26.34
CA ILE A 234 20.19 14.67 26.66
C ILE A 234 21.07 13.85 27.59
N VAL A 235 22.37 14.07 27.46
CA VAL A 235 23.40 13.47 28.29
C VAL A 235 24.33 14.57 28.74
N TYR A 236 24.43 14.78 30.04
CA TYR A 236 25.30 15.78 30.65
C TYR A 236 26.06 15.17 31.83
N ASN A 237 27.12 15.85 32.24
CA ASN A 237 27.78 15.58 33.51
C ASN A 237 27.33 16.65 34.50
N ASP A 238 26.99 16.23 35.71
CA ASP A 238 26.72 17.13 36.82
C ASP A 238 28.04 17.70 37.40
N ALA A 239 27.97 18.72 38.27
CA ALA A 239 29.13 19.33 38.93
C ALA A 239 29.98 18.30 39.71
N SER A 240 29.36 17.19 40.13
CA SER A 240 30.00 16.03 40.77
C SER A 240 30.76 15.10 39.80
N GLY A 241 30.76 15.39 38.49
CA GLY A 241 31.34 14.54 37.44
C GLY A 241 30.48 13.34 37.06
N LYS A 242 29.37 13.09 37.76
CA LYS A 242 28.44 11.98 37.49
C LYS A 242 27.68 12.22 36.18
N LYS A 243 27.51 11.17 35.39
CA LYS A 243 26.80 11.22 34.10
C LYS A 243 25.31 11.04 34.30
N HIS A 244 24.53 12.02 33.84
CA HIS A 244 23.07 11.98 33.82
C HIS A 244 22.55 11.78 32.40
N LYS A 245 21.44 11.04 32.29
CA LYS A 245 20.70 10.84 31.03
C LYS A 245 19.25 11.19 31.30
N GLU A 246 18.72 12.14 30.55
CA GLU A 246 17.38 12.65 30.75
C GLU A 246 16.60 12.58 29.44
N LYS A 247 15.35 12.14 29.51
CA LYS A 247 14.42 12.14 28.38
C LYS A 247 13.53 13.37 28.55
N MET A 248 13.66 14.31 27.62
CA MET A 248 13.02 15.63 27.73
C MET A 248 11.55 15.59 27.35
N ASP A 249 11.20 14.88 26.29
CA ASP A 249 9.81 14.69 25.87
C ASP A 249 9.63 13.49 24.92
N SER A 250 8.38 13.11 24.68
CA SER A 250 7.92 12.16 23.68
C SER A 250 6.93 12.81 22.72
N GLY A 251 7.02 12.50 21.43
CA GLY A 251 6.15 13.09 20.40
C GLY A 251 6.91 14.12 19.58
N MET A 252 7.40 15.20 20.22
CA MET A 252 8.24 16.23 19.61
C MET A 252 7.61 16.88 18.37
N ASN A 253 6.27 16.94 18.30
CA ASN A 253 5.50 17.40 17.13
C ASN A 253 6.00 16.85 15.78
N ILE A 254 6.55 15.63 15.79
CA ILE A 254 7.04 14.98 14.58
C ILE A 254 5.82 14.48 13.80
N ARG A 255 5.76 14.79 12.51
CA ARG A 255 4.66 14.39 11.63
C ARG A 255 4.46 12.87 11.65
N PRO A 256 3.27 12.34 11.99
CA PRO A 256 3.06 10.91 12.23
C PRO A 256 3.18 10.05 10.94
N VAL A 257 2.79 10.60 9.79
CA VAL A 257 2.85 9.91 8.50
C VAL A 257 3.66 10.73 7.51
N THR A 258 4.65 10.11 6.89
CA THR A 258 5.47 10.69 5.82
C THR A 258 5.63 9.71 4.66
N MET A 259 6.28 10.18 3.60
CA MET A 259 6.69 9.38 2.46
C MET A 259 8.13 9.74 2.13
N ASP A 260 8.92 8.73 1.80
CA ASP A 260 10.32 8.89 1.44
C ASP A 260 10.54 8.35 0.02
N PHE A 261 11.46 8.96 -0.72
CA PHE A 261 12.04 8.35 -1.91
C PHE A 261 13.22 7.48 -1.49
N LEU A 262 13.29 6.29 -2.06
CA LEU A 262 14.33 5.31 -1.80
C LEU A 262 14.93 4.85 -3.12
N PHE A 263 16.26 4.82 -3.17
CA PHE A 263 17.05 4.27 -4.25
C PHE A 263 17.99 3.22 -3.67
N GLN A 264 18.12 2.08 -4.34
CA GLN A 264 18.98 0.99 -3.94
C GLN A 264 19.66 0.38 -5.15
N ALA A 265 20.91 -0.02 -4.96
CA ALA A 265 21.68 -0.74 -5.95
C ALA A 265 22.64 -1.68 -5.23
N GLY A 266 22.79 -2.89 -5.72
CA GLY A 266 23.60 -3.88 -5.05
C GLY A 266 23.85 -5.11 -5.87
N TRP A 267 24.53 -6.06 -5.26
CA TRP A 267 24.79 -7.38 -5.80
C TRP A 267 24.40 -8.42 -4.77
N ASP A 268 23.50 -9.32 -5.17
CA ASP A 268 23.11 -10.48 -4.38
C ASP A 268 22.65 -10.01 -2.97
N TRP A 269 23.27 -10.50 -1.91
CA TRP A 269 22.87 -10.18 -0.53
C TRP A 269 23.32 -8.80 -0.02
N ILE A 270 24.07 -7.97 -0.77
CA ILE A 270 24.56 -6.66 -0.30
C ILE A 270 24.21 -5.52 -1.25
N GLY A 271 23.68 -4.42 -0.71
CA GLY A 271 23.33 -3.23 -1.46
C GLY A 271 23.67 -1.93 -0.74
N LEU A 272 23.80 -0.87 -1.52
CA LEU A 272 23.79 0.51 -1.05
C LEU A 272 22.38 1.07 -1.17
N TYR A 273 21.97 1.87 -0.21
CA TYR A 273 20.73 2.62 -0.29
C TYR A 273 20.97 4.12 -0.09
N ALA A 274 20.16 4.92 -0.76
CA ALA A 274 20.04 6.35 -0.56
C ALA A 274 18.57 6.72 -0.40
N LYS A 275 18.27 7.58 0.56
CA LYS A 275 16.92 7.96 0.94
C LYS A 275 16.81 9.46 1.10
N TYR A 276 15.72 10.03 0.60
CA TYR A 276 15.35 11.42 0.78
C TYR A 276 13.86 11.53 1.16
N SER A 277 13.56 12.32 2.18
CA SER A 277 12.18 12.54 2.63
C SER A 277 11.73 13.94 2.17
N PRO A 278 10.91 14.06 1.10
CA PRO A 278 10.47 15.35 0.59
C PRO A 278 9.57 16.12 1.56
N ILE A 279 9.01 15.45 2.57
CA ILE A 279 8.13 16.06 3.57
C ILE A 279 8.93 16.42 4.82
N ASP A 280 8.68 17.62 5.36
CA ASP A 280 9.27 18.09 6.62
C ASP A 280 9.08 17.07 7.76
N LEU A 281 10.13 16.92 8.57
CA LEU A 281 10.12 16.01 9.71
C LEU A 281 9.02 16.37 10.72
N PHE A 282 8.88 17.66 10.99
CA PHE A 282 7.93 18.24 11.94
C PHE A 282 6.62 18.63 11.26
N GLU A 283 5.56 18.76 12.05
CA GLU A 283 4.31 19.35 11.57
C GLU A 283 4.49 20.83 11.20
N ASN A 284 3.63 21.34 10.32
CA ASN A 284 3.75 22.69 9.78
C ASN A 284 3.77 23.73 10.91
N GLY A 285 4.86 24.50 10.99
CA GLY A 285 5.04 25.54 12.02
C GLY A 285 5.31 25.01 13.43
N LYS A 286 5.45 23.68 13.62
CA LYS A 286 5.70 23.05 14.92
C LYS A 286 7.14 22.60 15.14
N GLY A 287 8.05 22.97 14.25
CA GLY A 287 9.48 22.76 14.43
C GLY A 287 10.29 23.20 13.22
N PRO A 288 11.62 22.97 13.25
CA PRO A 288 12.50 23.34 12.17
C PRO A 288 12.15 22.68 10.84
N LYS A 289 12.35 23.39 9.73
CA LYS A 289 12.15 22.88 8.38
C LYS A 289 13.35 22.05 7.94
N VAL A 290 13.31 20.79 8.33
CA VAL A 290 14.37 19.81 8.02
C VAL A 290 13.80 18.59 7.32
N HIS A 291 14.48 18.17 6.26
CA HIS A 291 14.15 16.99 5.46
C HIS A 291 15.12 15.84 5.80
N PRO A 292 14.63 14.72 6.36
CA PRO A 292 15.49 13.58 6.65
C PRO A 292 16.10 12.95 5.39
N VAL A 293 17.42 12.75 5.42
CA VAL A 293 18.18 12.03 4.39
C VAL A 293 19.02 10.93 5.01
N SER A 294 19.29 9.87 4.24
CA SER A 294 20.19 8.81 4.69
C SER A 294 20.87 8.10 3.53
N ILE A 295 22.12 7.70 3.75
CA ILE A 295 22.86 6.83 2.85
C ILE A 295 23.48 5.72 3.70
N GLY A 296 23.39 4.48 3.23
CA GLY A 296 23.90 3.34 3.97
C GLY A 296 24.03 2.07 3.16
N LEU A 297 24.34 1.00 3.87
CA LEU A 297 24.38 -0.36 3.36
C LEU A 297 23.16 -1.14 3.84
N GLN A 298 22.73 -2.09 3.02
CA GLN A 298 21.67 -3.03 3.32
C GLN A 298 22.14 -4.45 2.98
N LEU A 299 21.90 -5.36 3.92
CA LEU A 299 22.10 -6.78 3.76
C LEU A 299 20.73 -7.41 3.53
N HIS A 300 20.56 -8.03 2.38
CA HIS A 300 19.32 -8.68 1.96
C HIS A 300 19.30 -10.15 2.43
N LEU A 301 18.11 -10.68 2.69
CA LEU A 301 17.87 -12.02 3.25
C LEU A 301 17.18 -12.93 2.23
#